data_AF-A0A7H8NEF2-F1
#
_entry.id   AF-A0A7H8NEF2-F1
#
_cell.length_a   1.000
_cell.length_b   1.000
_cell.length_c   1.000
_cell.angle_alpha   90.00
_cell.angle_beta   90.00
_cell.angle_gamma   90.00
#
_symmetry.space_group_name_H-M   'P 1'
#
loop_
_entity.id
_entity.type
_entity.pdbx_description
1 polymer ?
#
loop_
_entity_poly.entity_id
_entity_poly.type
_entity_poly.pdbx_seq_one_letter_code
_entity_poly.pdbx_strand_id
1 'polypeptide(L)'
;MTGGPGDDGEGRTPRGGAPEAPHAAPAAPAAGRPDPLGESTPDAADAPAPAPVAPSSPVREASSSGREAPPTRVVVVPEGPLLVDGPVEVELDDGRVAYSDRPQVALCVCRRSRSYPWCDTSHRRRGPHRRATPTDTD
;
A
#
# COMPACT_ATOMS: atom_id res chain seq x y z
N MET A 1 15.81 -26.91 62.60
CA MET A 1 15.02 -28.10 62.22
C MET A 1 13.89 -27.55 61.35
N THR A 2 13.77 -27.74 60.05
CA THR A 2 14.39 -28.61 59.04
C THR A 2 14.10 -27.95 57.68
N GLY A 3 14.93 -28.22 56.66
CA GLY A 3 14.81 -27.68 55.29
C GLY A 3 13.49 -28.03 54.60
N GLY A 4 13.24 -27.62 53.36
CA GLY A 4 14.03 -26.94 52.33
C GLY A 4 13.06 -26.70 51.15
N PRO A 5 13.43 -25.89 50.14
CA PRO A 5 12.64 -25.77 48.92
C PRO A 5 12.74 -27.08 48.13
N GLY A 6 11.60 -27.70 47.82
CA GLY A 6 11.54 -28.78 46.84
C GLY A 6 11.56 -28.19 45.44
N ASP A 7 12.75 -28.03 44.86
CA ASP A 7 12.94 -28.24 43.44
C ASP A 7 12.92 -29.75 43.19
N ASP A 8 12.19 -30.21 42.17
CA ASP A 8 12.36 -31.50 41.49
C ASP A 8 11.22 -31.63 40.47
N GLY A 9 11.48 -31.21 39.24
CA GLY A 9 10.49 -31.24 38.16
C GLY A 9 11.13 -31.20 36.78
N GLU A 10 12.22 -31.94 36.60
CA GLU A 10 12.88 -32.17 35.31
C GLU A 10 11.95 -32.96 34.37
N GLY A 11 11.04 -32.24 33.72
CA GLY A 11 10.19 -32.73 32.63
C GLY A 11 10.97 -32.88 31.34
N ARG A 12 11.67 -34.01 31.21
CA ARG A 12 12.36 -34.49 30.00
C ARG A 12 11.42 -34.48 28.78
N THR A 13 11.90 -33.86 27.71
CA THR A 13 11.23 -33.68 26.41
C THR A 13 10.82 -34.98 25.73
N PRO A 14 9.64 -35.02 25.06
CA PRO A 14 9.50 -35.70 23.79
C PRO A 14 9.74 -34.72 22.64
N ARG A 15 10.84 -34.95 21.91
CA ARG A 15 11.02 -34.45 20.54
C ARG A 15 9.88 -35.01 19.69
N GLY A 16 8.99 -34.15 19.20
CA GLY A 16 7.89 -34.56 18.33
C GLY A 16 7.46 -33.44 17.39
N GLY A 17 7.66 -33.65 16.09
CA GLY A 17 6.94 -32.96 15.01
C GLY A 17 7.52 -31.63 14.53
N ALA A 18 8.59 -31.67 13.73
CA ALA A 18 8.83 -30.61 12.76
C ALA A 18 7.69 -30.63 11.70
N PRO A 19 7.26 -29.48 11.17
CA PRO A 19 6.20 -29.41 10.16
C PRO A 19 6.64 -30.12 8.87
N GLU A 20 5.77 -30.96 8.32
CA GLU A 20 5.96 -31.50 6.97
C GLU A 20 6.04 -30.35 5.97
N ALA A 21 7.19 -30.28 5.29
CA ALA A 21 7.41 -29.42 4.14
C ALA A 21 6.53 -29.87 2.96
N PRO A 22 6.12 -28.94 2.07
CA PRO A 22 5.20 -29.24 0.99
C PRO A 22 5.79 -30.25 -0.01
N HIS A 23 4.94 -31.13 -0.52
CA HIS A 23 5.24 -32.03 -1.63
C HIS A 23 5.84 -31.25 -2.80
N ALA A 24 7.12 -31.51 -3.06
CA ALA A 24 7.84 -31.01 -4.22
C ALA A 24 7.16 -31.53 -5.50
N ALA A 25 6.85 -30.61 -6.41
CA ALA A 25 6.38 -30.92 -7.76
C ALA A 25 7.46 -31.72 -8.52
N PRO A 26 7.10 -32.66 -9.41
CA PRO A 26 8.07 -33.36 -10.24
C PRO A 26 8.71 -32.42 -11.26
N ALA A 27 10.01 -32.64 -11.48
CA ALA A 27 10.84 -31.96 -12.46
C ALA A 27 10.32 -32.16 -13.89
N ALA A 28 10.39 -31.08 -14.67
CA ALA A 28 10.05 -31.05 -16.10
C ALA A 28 10.97 -31.95 -16.94
N PRO A 29 10.48 -32.57 -18.03
CA PRO A 29 11.35 -33.18 -19.03
C PRO A 29 12.07 -32.11 -19.86
N ALA A 30 13.37 -32.35 -20.10
CA ALA A 30 14.21 -31.57 -21.00
C ALA A 30 13.74 -31.75 -22.46
N ALA A 31 13.23 -30.68 -23.06
CA ALA A 31 12.96 -30.60 -24.48
C ALA A 31 13.78 -29.47 -25.09
N GLY A 32 14.71 -29.85 -25.98
CA GLY A 32 15.15 -29.11 -27.17
C GLY A 32 15.75 -27.71 -27.00
N ARG A 33 17.03 -27.56 -27.33
CA ARG A 33 17.63 -26.27 -27.68
C ARG A 33 17.18 -25.88 -29.10
N PRO A 34 16.53 -24.73 -29.32
CA PRO A 34 16.58 -24.07 -30.62
C PRO A 34 17.76 -23.08 -30.69
N ASP A 35 18.56 -23.20 -31.74
CA ASP A 35 19.61 -22.25 -32.16
C ASP A 35 19.00 -21.17 -33.09
N PRO A 36 19.70 -20.06 -33.42
CA PRO A 36 19.22 -18.72 -33.15
C PRO A 36 18.97 -17.92 -34.44
N LEU A 37 17.74 -17.49 -34.63
CA LEU A 37 17.38 -16.35 -35.47
C LEU A 37 16.57 -15.45 -34.53
N GLY A 38 17.12 -14.35 -34.03
CA GLY A 38 17.33 -13.18 -34.87
C GLY A 38 16.03 -12.40 -34.99
N GLU A 39 15.41 -12.07 -33.85
CA GLU A 39 14.26 -11.17 -33.81
C GLU A 39 14.58 -10.06 -32.82
N SER A 40 14.93 -8.91 -33.38
CA SER A 40 15.13 -7.66 -32.68
C SER A 40 13.94 -7.37 -31.78
N THR A 41 14.14 -7.27 -30.46
CA THR A 41 13.15 -6.59 -29.62
C THR A 41 13.12 -5.14 -30.08
N PRO A 42 11.99 -4.59 -30.56
CA PRO A 42 11.85 -3.15 -30.59
C PRO A 42 12.04 -2.65 -29.16
N ASP A 43 12.91 -1.66 -29.04
CA ASP A 43 13.15 -0.85 -27.86
C ASP A 43 11.82 -0.60 -27.13
N ALA A 44 11.69 -1.11 -25.90
CA ALA A 44 10.57 -0.76 -25.03
C ALA A 44 10.84 0.62 -24.39
N ALA A 45 11.17 1.61 -25.21
CA ALA A 45 10.81 2.99 -24.94
C ALA A 45 9.54 3.30 -25.74
N ASP A 46 8.72 4.17 -25.18
CA ASP A 46 7.45 4.65 -25.75
C ASP A 46 6.22 3.77 -25.49
N ALA A 47 5.96 3.48 -24.21
CA ALA A 47 4.58 3.61 -23.78
C ALA A 47 4.29 5.12 -23.75
N PRO A 48 3.43 5.67 -24.64
CA PRO A 48 3.11 7.09 -24.58
C PRO A 48 2.52 7.36 -23.19
N ALA A 49 3.08 8.36 -22.50
CA ALA A 49 2.40 8.95 -21.36
C ALA A 49 0.94 9.20 -21.78
N PRO A 50 -0.06 8.84 -20.97
CA PRO A 50 -1.44 9.12 -21.34
C PRO A 50 -1.52 10.62 -21.66
N ALA A 51 -1.93 10.94 -22.89
CA ALA A 51 -2.07 12.31 -23.33
C ALA A 51 -2.94 13.05 -22.30
N PRO A 52 -2.59 14.28 -21.90
CA PRO A 52 -3.46 15.05 -21.03
C PRO A 52 -4.79 15.23 -21.77
N VAL A 53 -5.83 14.56 -21.29
CA VAL A 53 -7.20 14.85 -21.67
C VAL A 53 -7.47 16.27 -21.18
N ALA A 54 -7.42 17.22 -22.11
CA ALA A 54 -7.76 18.61 -21.83
C ALA A 54 -9.20 18.65 -21.27
N PRO A 55 -9.46 19.31 -20.14
CA PRO A 55 -10.82 19.45 -19.64
C PRO A 55 -11.63 20.27 -20.65
N SER A 56 -12.54 19.63 -21.37
CA SER A 56 -13.55 20.32 -22.15
C SER A 56 -14.68 20.73 -21.21
N SER A 57 -14.53 21.89 -20.60
CA SER A 57 -15.63 22.62 -19.98
C SER A 57 -15.39 24.11 -20.19
N PRO A 58 -16.37 24.90 -20.67
CA PRO A 58 -16.19 26.33 -20.78
C PRO A 58 -15.95 26.87 -19.37
N VAL A 59 -14.85 27.58 -19.21
CA VAL A 59 -14.58 28.37 -18.02
C VAL A 59 -15.79 29.27 -17.75
N ARG A 60 -16.59 28.91 -16.75
CA ARG A 60 -17.57 29.83 -16.20
C ARG A 60 -16.74 30.88 -15.48
N GLU A 61 -16.56 32.04 -16.11
CA GLU A 61 -16.14 33.25 -15.42
C GLU A 61 -17.17 33.54 -14.32
N ALA A 62 -16.92 33.00 -13.14
CA ALA A 62 -17.64 33.33 -11.93
C ALA A 62 -16.78 34.35 -11.19
N SER A 63 -17.22 35.60 -11.26
CA SER A 63 -16.65 36.75 -10.59
C SER A 63 -16.28 36.42 -9.14
N SER A 64 -15.07 36.83 -8.76
CA SER A 64 -14.60 36.91 -7.38
C SER A 64 -15.52 37.83 -6.56
N SER A 65 -16.61 37.28 -6.05
CA SER A 65 -17.42 37.91 -5.00
C SER A 65 -17.25 37.10 -3.73
N GLY A 66 -16.12 37.33 -3.05
CA GLY A 66 -15.80 37.06 -1.63
C GLY A 66 -16.78 36.26 -0.77
N ARG A 67 -17.17 35.07 -1.19
CA ARG A 67 -17.59 34.01 -0.28
C ARG A 67 -16.38 33.13 -0.12
N GLU A 68 -15.76 33.21 1.06
CA GLU A 68 -14.81 32.20 1.47
C GLU A 68 -15.52 30.85 1.37
N ALA A 69 -15.03 29.98 0.48
CA ALA A 69 -15.54 28.63 0.40
C ALA A 69 -15.37 27.98 1.78
N PRO A 70 -16.33 27.17 2.25
CA PRO A 70 -16.14 26.46 3.50
C PRO A 70 -14.84 25.66 3.42
N PRO A 71 -14.09 25.54 4.53
CA PRO A 71 -12.86 24.77 4.51
C PRO A 71 -13.15 23.33 4.11
N THR A 72 -12.26 22.74 3.31
CA THR A 72 -12.33 21.31 3.00
C THR A 72 -12.10 20.52 4.28
N ARG A 73 -13.05 19.63 4.60
CA ARG A 73 -12.93 18.79 5.78
C ARG A 73 -11.98 17.62 5.50
N VAL A 74 -11.02 17.45 6.40
CA VAL A 74 -10.11 16.29 6.42
C VAL A 74 -10.25 15.61 7.78
N VAL A 75 -10.51 14.30 7.76
CA VAL A 75 -10.59 13.47 8.97
C VAL A 75 -9.44 12.47 8.96
N VAL A 76 -8.60 12.54 9.98
CA VAL A 76 -7.54 11.56 10.22
C VAL A 76 -8.14 10.35 10.92
N VAL A 77 -8.15 9.19 10.25
CA VAL A 77 -8.56 7.94 10.88
C VAL A 77 -7.34 7.31 11.54
N PRO A 78 -7.36 7.04 12.86
CA PRO A 78 -6.28 6.31 13.53
C PRO A 78 -6.01 4.99 12.82
N GLU A 79 -4.75 4.73 12.46
CA GLU A 79 -4.34 3.50 11.76
C GLU A 79 -5.06 3.26 10.42
N GLY A 80 -5.65 4.32 9.86
CA GLY A 80 -6.52 4.27 8.70
C GLY A 80 -6.15 5.32 7.64
N PRO A 81 -7.02 5.51 6.64
CA PRO A 81 -6.84 6.53 5.61
C PRO A 81 -7.12 7.95 6.12
N LEU A 82 -6.79 8.95 5.31
CA LEU A 82 -7.35 10.29 5.45
C LEU A 82 -8.67 10.34 4.69
N LEU A 83 -9.76 10.72 5.35
CA LEU A 83 -11.03 10.99 4.67
C LEU A 83 -11.07 12.47 4.30
N VAL A 84 -11.29 12.77 3.02
CA VAL A 84 -11.34 14.13 2.50
C VAL A 84 -12.68 14.35 1.82
N ASP A 85 -13.35 15.45 2.13
CA ASP A 85 -14.56 15.86 1.41
C ASP A 85 -14.16 16.36 0.01
N GLY A 86 -14.76 15.77 -1.02
CA GLY A 86 -14.41 16.00 -2.42
C GLY A 86 -15.29 17.04 -3.13
N PRO A 87 -15.08 17.26 -4.44
CA PRO A 87 -14.12 16.54 -5.31
C PRO A 87 -12.66 16.83 -4.96
N VAL A 88 -11.76 15.90 -5.28
CA VAL A 88 -10.32 16.07 -5.02
C VAL A 88 -9.46 15.79 -6.25
N GLU A 89 -8.36 16.52 -6.33
CA GLU A 89 -7.23 16.27 -7.21
C GLU A 89 -6.00 15.99 -6.33
N VAL A 90 -5.24 14.95 -6.65
CA VAL A 90 -4.06 14.52 -5.89
C VAL A 90 -2.87 14.44 -6.83
N GLU A 91 -1.88 15.29 -6.60
CA GLU A 91 -0.57 15.21 -7.25
C GLU A 91 0.35 14.27 -6.47
N LEU A 92 0.98 13.33 -7.18
CA LEU A 92 1.94 12.39 -6.64
C LEU A 92 3.37 12.93 -6.82
N ASP A 93 4.32 12.31 -6.11
CA ASP A 93 5.74 12.64 -6.19
C ASP A 93 6.37 12.33 -7.55
N ASP A 94 5.76 11.44 -8.33
CA ASP A 94 6.13 11.14 -9.72
C ASP A 94 5.47 12.09 -10.75
N GLY A 95 4.74 13.11 -10.29
CA GLY A 95 4.04 14.09 -11.13
C GLY A 95 2.72 13.58 -11.72
N ARG A 96 2.30 12.34 -11.43
CA ARG A 96 0.96 11.87 -11.83
C ARG A 96 -0.11 12.59 -11.03
N VAL A 97 -1.23 12.86 -11.68
CA VAL A 97 -2.42 13.45 -11.07
C VAL A 97 -3.55 12.43 -11.04
N ALA A 98 -4.11 12.19 -9.86
CA ALA A 98 -5.28 11.34 -9.67
C ALA A 98 -6.48 12.19 -9.25
N TYR A 99 -7.59 12.07 -9.97
CA TYR A 99 -8.82 12.82 -9.72
C TYR A 99 -9.94 11.92 -9.19
N SER A 100 -10.78 12.45 -8.31
CA SER A 100 -12.01 11.82 -7.88
C SER A 100 -13.11 12.86 -7.65
N ASP A 101 -14.24 12.66 -8.32
CA ASP A 101 -15.46 13.47 -8.19
C ASP A 101 -16.34 13.07 -7.00
N ARG A 102 -15.97 12.01 -6.28
CA ARG A 102 -16.73 11.51 -5.14
C ARG A 102 -16.84 12.58 -4.05
N PRO A 103 -18.01 12.69 -3.38
CA PRO A 103 -18.22 13.66 -2.31
C PRO A 103 -17.35 13.40 -1.09
N GLN A 104 -16.86 12.17 -0.91
CA GLN A 104 -15.85 11.83 0.08
C GLN A 104 -14.90 10.78 -0.49
N VAL A 105 -13.61 10.96 -0.24
CA VAL A 105 -12.55 10.06 -0.68
C VAL A 105 -11.70 9.61 0.50
N ALA A 106 -11.07 8.44 0.35
CA ALA A 106 -10.13 7.91 1.33
C ALA A 106 -8.73 7.85 0.72
N LEU A 107 -7.81 8.69 1.21
CA LEU A 107 -6.41 8.71 0.77
C LEU A 107 -5.56 7.71 1.57
N CYS A 108 -4.71 7.00 0.85
CA CYS A 108 -3.81 6.02 1.42
C CYS A 108 -2.57 6.69 2.04
N VAL A 109 -2.45 6.61 3.36
CA VAL A 109 -1.23 7.04 4.08
C VAL A 109 -0.27 5.90 4.37
N CYS A 110 -0.69 4.64 4.19
CA CYS A 110 0.12 3.48 4.51
C CYS A 110 0.98 2.95 3.34
N ARG A 111 0.84 3.54 2.14
CA ARG A 111 1.52 3.19 0.87
C ARG A 111 1.45 1.71 0.45
N ARG A 112 0.48 0.96 0.99
CA ARG A 112 0.25 -0.46 0.65
C ARG A 112 -0.87 -0.67 -0.37
N SER A 113 -1.56 0.41 -0.74
CA SER A 113 -2.68 0.31 -1.67
C SER A 113 -2.21 -0.09 -3.06
N ARG A 114 -2.92 -1.02 -3.69
CA ARG A 114 -2.73 -1.37 -5.11
C ARG A 114 -3.29 -0.30 -6.04
N SER A 115 -4.14 0.58 -5.52
CA SER A 115 -4.75 1.71 -6.23
C SER A 115 -4.31 3.05 -5.64
N TYR A 116 -3.05 3.14 -5.18
CA TYR A 116 -2.49 4.40 -4.68
C TYR A 116 -2.74 5.53 -5.71
N PRO A 117 -3.26 6.71 -5.31
CA PRO A 117 -3.32 7.24 -3.93
C PRO A 117 -4.57 6.85 -3.12
N TRP A 118 -5.52 6.10 -3.68
CA TRP A 118 -6.77 5.73 -3.02
C TRP A 118 -6.59 4.58 -2.04
N CYS A 119 -7.31 4.59 -0.92
CA CYS A 119 -7.29 3.50 0.05
C CYS A 119 -8.13 2.30 -0.44
N ASP A 120 -7.50 1.13 -0.55
CA ASP A 120 -8.12 -0.15 -0.93
C ASP A 120 -8.28 -1.10 0.28
N THR A 121 -8.26 -0.56 1.50
CA THR A 121 -8.25 -1.28 2.79
C THR A 121 -6.97 -2.08 3.12
N SER A 122 -5.91 -2.01 2.30
CA SER A 122 -4.64 -2.70 2.56
C SER A 122 -3.97 -2.33 3.89
N HIS A 123 -4.36 -1.20 4.52
CA HIS A 123 -3.92 -0.83 5.86
C HIS A 123 -4.24 -1.91 6.90
N ARG A 124 -5.39 -2.59 6.80
CA ARG A 124 -5.87 -3.61 7.76
C ARG A 124 -5.00 -4.87 7.81
N ARG A 125 -4.20 -5.12 6.77
CA ARG A 125 -3.35 -6.33 6.65
C ARG A 125 -2.14 -6.32 7.57
N ARG A 126 -1.81 -5.18 8.18
CA ARG A 126 -0.90 -5.12 9.34
C ARG A 126 -1.72 -4.56 10.49
N GLY A 127 -1.53 -5.14 11.67
CA GLY A 127 -2.05 -4.56 12.91
C GLY A 127 -1.60 -3.11 13.09
N PRO A 128 -2.20 -2.40 14.06
CA PRO A 128 -1.92 -0.98 14.28
C PRO A 128 -0.42 -0.71 14.30
N HIS A 129 0.03 0.26 13.50
CA HIS A 129 1.38 0.78 13.58
C HIS A 129 1.62 1.23 15.00
N ARG A 130 2.61 0.66 15.67
CA ARG A 130 2.98 1.16 17.00
C ARG A 130 3.47 2.57 16.79
N ARG A 131 2.77 3.54 17.39
CA ARG A 131 3.26 4.91 17.52
C ARG A 131 4.69 4.83 18.05
N ALA A 132 5.65 5.31 17.27
CA ALA A 132 7.02 5.45 17.77
C ALA A 132 6.95 6.40 18.97
N THR A 133 7.35 5.91 20.14
CA THR A 133 7.57 6.76 21.31
C THR A 133 8.65 7.77 20.92
N PRO A 134 8.40 9.09 21.04
CA PRO A 134 9.46 10.06 20.87
C PRO A 134 10.54 9.71 21.89
N THR A 135 11.74 9.37 21.39
CA THR A 135 12.89 9.19 22.24
C THR A 135 13.30 10.59 22.70
N ASP A 136 12.91 10.93 23.93
CA ASP A 136 13.44 12.09 24.63
C ASP A 136 14.96 11.89 24.73
N THR A 137 15.69 12.68 23.96
CA THR A 137 17.15 12.75 24.03
C THR A 137 17.45 14.11 24.64
N ASP A 138 17.91 14.06 25.89
CA ASP A 138 18.44 15.17 26.70
C ASP A 138 19.72 15.76 26.09
#